data_AF-A0A176VPI3-F1
#
_entry.id   AF-A0A176VPI3-F1
#
_cell.length_a   1.000
_cell.length_b   1.000
_cell.length_c   1.000
_cell.angle_alpha   90.00
_cell.angle_beta   90.00
_cell.angle_gamma   90.00
#
_symmetry.space_group_name_H-M   'P 1'
#
loop_
_entity.id
_entity.type
_entity.pdbx_description
1 polymer ?
#
loop_
_entity_poly.entity_id
_entity_poly.type
_entity_poly.pdbx_seq_one_letter_code
_entity_poly.pdbx_strand_id
1 'polypeptide(L)'
;MHSADGIPSLYGWLPCCDHIISTILTTIIDKRTRMIEGKKSAPFYEFYHLALELFDTIDQVKALVTYVKQANLQDEIAKTLKQENVTRWNSALRCMISVDEALPELTKILRARGRRLVSKVTKIDHELLKEFIAFLVPFQEAILALEMFEEPTLHRVLYFWQNLLKHCQVVEADITIKEKDGTITTLKKYSPAFIALKPKFVELIREKFIWSDIHVIATLLNPKTKCHIDKFGIDSADIELSQKNLENMMKDHMIGSGIGKGSVRYHKKQKKNNQHVLPSTILKATASSKKRLLPRHTMSKKCNQLHPSKLDDLMFLRSMLMSSTVQIKVPPITES
;
A
#
# COMPACT_ATOMS: atom_id res chain seq x y z
N MET A 1 7.79 23.15 -13.46
CA MET A 1 7.58 23.99 -14.66
C MET A 1 6.34 24.83 -14.42
N HIS A 2 6.52 26.11 -14.10
CA HIS A 2 5.40 27.04 -13.97
C HIS A 2 5.21 27.74 -15.31
N SER A 3 4.01 27.62 -15.87
CA SER A 3 3.59 28.36 -17.06
C SER A 3 3.48 29.83 -16.68
N ALA A 4 4.17 30.69 -17.42
CA ALA A 4 4.33 32.12 -17.13
C ALA A 4 3.08 32.98 -17.34
N ASP A 5 1.96 32.42 -17.80
CA ASP A 5 0.69 33.15 -17.94
C ASP A 5 -0.48 32.17 -17.69
N GLY A 6 -1.17 32.31 -16.56
CA GLY A 6 -2.33 31.45 -16.27
C GLY A 6 -2.83 31.59 -14.84
N ILE A 7 -4.15 31.61 -14.69
CA ILE A 7 -4.92 31.62 -13.42
C ILE A 7 -4.12 30.97 -12.28
N PRO A 8 -3.84 31.67 -11.15
CA PRO A 8 -3.25 31.04 -9.98
C PRO A 8 -4.09 29.82 -9.66
N SER A 9 -3.54 28.61 -9.75
CA SER A 9 -4.36 27.40 -9.65
C SER A 9 -4.89 27.31 -8.22
N LEU A 10 -6.13 27.77 -8.04
CA LEU A 10 -6.94 27.59 -6.82
C LEU A 10 -7.10 26.11 -6.43
N TYR A 11 -6.66 25.20 -7.30
CA TYR A 11 -6.81 23.76 -7.22
C TYR A 11 -5.46 23.09 -7.06
N GLY A 12 -5.35 22.21 -6.06
CA GLY A 12 -4.28 21.22 -5.99
C GLY A 12 -4.62 20.02 -6.87
N TRP A 13 -3.65 19.53 -7.64
CA TRP A 13 -3.79 18.29 -8.40
C TRP A 13 -3.24 17.13 -7.59
N LEU A 14 -4.06 16.11 -7.34
CA LEU A 14 -3.64 14.87 -6.69
C LEU A 14 -3.64 13.74 -7.72
N PRO A 15 -2.52 13.03 -7.90
CA PRO A 15 -2.47 11.92 -8.83
C PRO A 15 -3.31 10.74 -8.29
N CYS A 16 -3.94 10.02 -9.20
CA CYS A 16 -4.78 8.87 -8.88
C CYS A 16 -3.91 7.68 -8.45
N CYS A 17 -3.98 7.28 -7.18
CA CYS A 17 -3.04 6.30 -6.61
C CYS A 17 -3.19 4.89 -7.21
N ASP A 18 -4.42 4.43 -7.47
CA ASP A 18 -4.69 3.18 -8.17
C ASP A 18 -4.12 3.19 -9.60
N HIS A 19 -4.23 4.31 -10.32
CA HIS A 19 -3.62 4.49 -11.63
C HIS A 19 -2.09 4.45 -11.57
N ILE A 20 -1.48 5.04 -10.53
CA ILE A 20 -0.04 4.94 -10.30
C ILE A 20 0.38 3.48 -10.10
N ILE A 21 -0.31 2.73 -9.23
CA ILE A 21 0.00 1.31 -8.99
C ILE A 21 -0.15 0.52 -10.30
N SER A 22 -1.21 0.77 -11.07
CA SER A 22 -1.40 0.16 -12.39
C SER A 22 -0.23 0.49 -13.32
N THR A 23 0.26 1.72 -13.32
CA THR A 23 1.38 2.16 -14.16
C THR A 23 2.70 1.49 -13.77
N ILE A 24 2.92 1.26 -12.47
CA ILE A 24 4.09 0.51 -11.97
C ILE A 24 4.04 -0.92 -12.51
N LEU A 25 2.89 -1.59 -12.39
CA LEU A 25 2.70 -2.97 -12.87
C LEU A 25 2.90 -3.07 -14.38
N THR A 26 2.20 -2.24 -15.18
CA THR A 26 2.30 -2.28 -16.65
C THR A 26 3.68 -1.85 -17.14
N THR A 27 4.43 -1.04 -16.37
CA THR A 27 5.81 -0.71 -16.70
C THR A 27 6.71 -1.94 -16.74
N ILE A 28 6.49 -2.89 -15.82
CA ILE A 28 7.30 -4.11 -15.76
C ILE A 28 6.73 -5.22 -16.65
N ILE A 29 5.42 -5.39 -16.64
CA ILE A 29 4.75 -6.61 -17.09
C ILE A 29 4.30 -6.50 -18.55
N ASP A 30 4.12 -5.31 -19.11
CA ASP A 30 3.61 -5.16 -20.47
C ASP A 30 4.74 -5.05 -21.50
N LYS A 31 4.46 -5.59 -22.70
CA LYS A 31 5.33 -5.37 -23.84
C LYS A 31 5.23 -3.92 -24.31
N ARG A 32 6.38 -3.32 -24.56
CA ARG A 32 6.52 -1.96 -25.07
C ARG A 32 6.99 -2.01 -26.52
N THR A 33 6.69 -0.94 -27.25
CA THR A 33 7.18 -0.70 -28.60
C THR A 33 7.85 0.67 -28.62
N ARG A 34 8.99 0.79 -29.29
CA ARG A 34 9.70 2.06 -29.47
C ARG A 34 9.65 2.49 -30.93
N MET A 35 9.63 3.79 -31.17
CA MET A 35 9.82 4.35 -32.51
C MET A 35 11.33 4.55 -32.71
N ILE A 36 11.91 3.83 -33.67
CA ILE A 36 13.31 3.93 -34.05
C ILE A 36 13.33 4.33 -35.52
N GLU A 37 13.85 5.53 -35.82
CA GLU A 37 13.90 6.06 -37.20
C GLU A 37 12.54 6.04 -37.92
N GLY A 38 11.47 6.37 -37.19
CA GLY A 38 10.10 6.36 -37.74
C GLY A 38 9.48 4.96 -37.89
N LYS A 39 10.20 3.89 -37.56
CA LYS A 39 9.68 2.51 -37.57
C LYS A 39 9.33 2.04 -36.16
N LYS A 40 8.16 1.42 -36.01
CA LYS A 40 7.74 0.80 -34.75
C LYS A 40 8.49 -0.51 -34.53
N SER A 41 9.16 -0.65 -33.39
CA SER A 41 9.86 -1.88 -33.01
C SER A 41 8.88 -3.04 -32.79
N ALA A 42 9.40 -4.27 -32.85
CA ALA A 42 8.67 -5.42 -32.32
C ALA A 42 8.35 -5.19 -30.82
N PRO A 43 7.21 -5.70 -30.30
CA PRO A 43 6.90 -5.62 -28.87
C PRO A 43 7.91 -6.40 -28.03
N PHE A 44 8.44 -5.79 -26.97
CA PHE A 44 9.43 -6.41 -26.08
C PHE A 44 9.17 -6.06 -24.60
N TYR A 45 9.60 -6.92 -23.68
CA TYR A 45 9.61 -6.61 -22.25
C TYR A 45 10.86 -5.80 -21.91
N GLU A 46 10.70 -4.64 -21.29
CA GLU A 46 11.82 -3.76 -20.93
C GLU A 46 12.83 -4.44 -20.00
N PHE A 47 12.34 -5.29 -19.10
CA PHE A 47 13.14 -6.00 -18.10
C PHE A 47 13.34 -7.48 -18.42
N TYR A 48 13.20 -7.89 -19.68
CA TYR A 48 13.25 -9.30 -20.09
C TYR A 48 14.47 -10.05 -19.53
N HIS A 49 15.65 -9.41 -19.59
CA HIS A 49 16.93 -9.95 -19.16
C HIS A 49 17.01 -10.27 -17.65
N LEU A 50 16.12 -9.72 -16.82
CA LEU A 50 16.11 -9.98 -15.37
C LEU A 50 15.34 -11.25 -15.01
N ALA A 51 14.35 -11.64 -15.81
CA ALA A 51 13.39 -12.67 -15.46
C ALA A 51 12.82 -13.39 -16.70
N LEU A 52 13.71 -13.90 -17.55
CA LEU A 52 13.35 -14.48 -18.86
C LEU A 52 12.27 -15.56 -18.72
N GLU A 53 12.45 -16.49 -17.78
CA GLU A 53 11.52 -17.60 -17.51
C GLU A 53 10.12 -17.13 -17.14
N LEU A 54 10.02 -16.02 -16.38
CA LEU A 54 8.75 -15.42 -15.99
C LEU A 54 8.04 -14.81 -17.20
N PHE A 55 8.77 -14.03 -18.00
CA PHE A 55 8.20 -13.41 -19.20
C PHE A 55 7.81 -14.43 -20.27
N ASP A 56 8.59 -15.49 -20.43
CA ASP A 56 8.23 -16.63 -21.27
C ASP A 56 6.97 -17.32 -20.76
N THR A 57 6.84 -17.52 -19.45
CA THR A 57 5.63 -18.07 -18.82
C THR A 57 4.41 -17.19 -19.12
N ILE A 58 4.53 -15.87 -18.98
CA ILE A 58 3.45 -14.91 -19.31
C ILE A 58 3.04 -15.03 -20.79
N ASP A 59 4.01 -15.05 -21.71
CA ASP A 59 3.75 -15.18 -23.14
C ASP A 59 3.06 -16.50 -23.49
N GLN A 60 3.48 -17.59 -22.86
CA GLN A 60 2.89 -18.91 -23.07
C GLN A 60 1.46 -19.01 -22.52
N VAL A 61 1.18 -18.39 -21.38
CA VAL A 61 -0.19 -18.24 -20.85
C VAL A 61 -1.08 -17.52 -21.88
N LYS A 62 -0.63 -16.37 -22.40
CA LYS A 62 -1.37 -15.59 -23.41
C LYS A 62 -1.58 -16.39 -24.70
N ALA A 63 -0.56 -17.13 -25.14
CA ALA A 63 -0.63 -17.99 -26.32
C ALA A 63 -1.59 -19.17 -26.12
N LEU A 64 -1.64 -19.75 -24.92
CA LEU A 64 -2.56 -20.84 -24.58
C LEU A 64 -4.01 -20.36 -24.61
N VAL A 65 -4.33 -19.21 -24.00
CA VAL A 65 -5.67 -18.62 -24.04
C VAL A 65 -6.11 -18.36 -25.48
N THR A 66 -5.22 -17.80 -26.29
CA THR A 66 -5.47 -17.55 -27.72
C THR A 66 -5.80 -18.85 -28.46
N TYR A 67 -4.99 -19.90 -28.24
CA TYR A 67 -5.21 -21.20 -28.85
C TYR A 67 -6.54 -21.84 -28.43
N VAL A 68 -6.86 -21.84 -27.13
CA VAL A 68 -8.11 -22.41 -26.60
C VAL A 68 -9.33 -21.73 -27.23
N LYS A 69 -9.29 -20.41 -27.41
CA LYS A 69 -10.34 -19.67 -28.11
C LYS A 69 -10.40 -20.01 -29.61
N GLN A 70 -9.27 -20.02 -30.31
CA GLN A 70 -9.22 -20.32 -31.74
C GLN A 70 -9.65 -21.74 -32.07
N ALA A 71 -9.35 -22.69 -31.17
CA ALA A 71 -9.72 -24.09 -31.32
C ALA A 71 -11.12 -24.42 -30.77
N ASN A 72 -11.90 -23.40 -30.35
CA ASN A 72 -13.22 -23.55 -29.71
C ASN A 72 -13.24 -24.55 -28.55
N LEU A 73 -12.15 -24.60 -27.78
CA LEU A 73 -11.99 -25.49 -26.63
C LEU A 73 -12.64 -24.94 -25.34
N GLN A 74 -13.20 -23.75 -25.38
CA GLN A 74 -13.82 -23.11 -24.21
C GLN A 74 -15.04 -23.89 -23.70
N ASP A 75 -15.76 -24.57 -24.58
CA ASP A 75 -16.96 -25.34 -24.24
C ASP A 75 -16.61 -26.71 -23.61
N GLU A 76 -15.34 -27.11 -23.66
CA GLU A 76 -14.83 -28.38 -23.12
C GLU A 76 -14.17 -28.24 -21.75
N ILE A 77 -14.06 -27.01 -21.22
CA ILE A 77 -13.48 -26.74 -19.91
C ILE A 77 -14.53 -26.15 -18.97
N ALA A 78 -14.46 -26.53 -17.69
CA ALA A 78 -15.45 -26.08 -16.70
C ALA A 78 -15.36 -24.57 -16.42
N LYS A 79 -14.16 -23.99 -16.50
CA LYS A 79 -13.90 -22.58 -16.25
C LYS A 79 -13.43 -21.88 -17.52
N THR A 80 -14.17 -20.86 -17.94
CA THR A 80 -13.81 -20.05 -19.11
C THR A 80 -12.49 -19.34 -18.92
N LEU A 81 -11.56 -19.51 -19.87
CA LEU A 81 -10.32 -18.73 -19.88
C LEU A 81 -10.61 -17.27 -20.18
N LYS A 82 -10.07 -16.39 -19.33
CA LYS A 82 -10.19 -14.94 -19.49
C LYS A 82 -9.04 -14.46 -20.37
N GLN A 83 -9.38 -13.69 -21.40
CA GLN A 83 -8.36 -13.02 -22.19
C GLN A 83 -8.03 -11.68 -21.57
N GLU A 84 -6.75 -11.35 -21.59
CA GLU A 84 -6.25 -10.04 -21.21
C GLU A 84 -6.81 -8.95 -22.14
N ASN A 85 -7.24 -7.86 -21.54
CA ASN A 85 -7.54 -6.60 -22.20
C ASN A 85 -6.40 -5.62 -21.89
N VAL A 86 -5.68 -5.22 -22.94
CA VAL A 86 -4.51 -4.33 -22.87
C VAL A 86 -4.80 -3.01 -22.15
N THR A 87 -6.05 -2.53 -22.14
CA THR A 87 -6.39 -1.26 -21.49
C THR A 87 -6.60 -1.36 -19.98
N ARG A 88 -6.76 -2.58 -19.44
CA ARG A 88 -7.08 -2.79 -18.01
C ARG A 88 -6.11 -3.81 -17.42
N TRP A 89 -5.14 -3.35 -16.64
CA TRP A 89 -4.09 -4.17 -16.03
C TRP A 89 -4.66 -5.41 -15.29
N ASN A 90 -5.80 -5.24 -14.60
CA ASN A 90 -6.48 -6.30 -13.84
C ASN A 90 -6.84 -7.53 -14.69
N SER A 91 -6.97 -7.34 -16.01
CA SER A 91 -7.28 -8.43 -16.93
C SER A 91 -6.10 -9.40 -17.14
N ALA A 92 -4.85 -8.94 -17.01
CA ALA A 92 -3.66 -9.79 -17.10
C ALA A 92 -3.59 -10.77 -15.93
N LEU A 93 -3.78 -10.28 -14.70
CA LEU A 93 -3.86 -11.12 -13.51
C LEU A 93 -5.04 -12.10 -13.59
N ARG A 94 -6.22 -11.63 -14.01
CA ARG A 94 -7.39 -12.50 -14.20
C ARG A 94 -7.18 -13.58 -15.27
N CYS A 95 -6.44 -13.27 -16.33
CA CYS A 95 -6.03 -14.21 -17.37
C CYS A 95 -5.16 -15.32 -16.77
N MET A 96 -4.08 -14.94 -16.07
CA MET A 96 -3.18 -15.87 -15.40
C MET A 96 -3.89 -16.76 -14.39
N ILE A 97 -4.75 -16.20 -13.53
CA ILE A 97 -5.58 -16.96 -12.58
C ILE A 97 -6.46 -17.97 -13.32
N SER A 98 -7.19 -17.53 -14.36
CA SER A 98 -8.08 -18.43 -15.09
C SER A 98 -7.34 -19.59 -15.77
N VAL A 99 -6.10 -19.35 -16.21
CA VAL A 99 -5.26 -20.39 -16.78
C VAL A 99 -4.80 -21.34 -15.69
N ASP A 100 -4.21 -20.85 -14.59
CA ASP A 100 -3.74 -21.71 -13.47
C ASP A 100 -4.84 -22.67 -12.98
N GLU A 101 -6.06 -22.15 -12.81
CA GLU A 101 -7.21 -22.96 -12.41
C GLU A 101 -7.62 -24.03 -13.43
N ALA A 102 -7.47 -23.75 -14.73
CA ALA A 102 -7.87 -24.64 -15.81
C ALA A 102 -6.75 -25.58 -16.31
N LEU A 103 -5.49 -25.34 -15.89
CA LEU A 103 -4.32 -26.08 -16.37
C LEU A 103 -4.44 -27.61 -16.22
N PRO A 104 -4.93 -28.18 -15.10
CA PRO A 104 -5.08 -29.62 -14.95
C PRO A 104 -6.05 -30.23 -15.95
N GLU A 105 -7.16 -29.53 -16.24
CA GLU A 105 -8.19 -29.96 -17.18
C GLU A 105 -7.70 -29.85 -18.63
N LEU A 106 -7.12 -28.69 -18.99
CA LEU A 106 -6.52 -28.46 -20.30
C LEU A 106 -5.42 -29.47 -20.62
N THR A 107 -4.61 -29.85 -19.63
CA THR A 107 -3.59 -30.88 -19.81
C THR A 107 -4.20 -32.21 -20.24
N LYS A 108 -5.34 -32.61 -19.66
CA LYS A 108 -6.03 -33.85 -20.02
C LYS A 108 -6.60 -33.78 -21.44
N ILE A 109 -7.30 -32.70 -21.77
CA ILE A 109 -7.92 -32.49 -23.09
C ILE A 109 -6.86 -32.50 -24.19
N LEU A 110 -5.79 -31.72 -24.02
CA LEU A 110 -4.72 -31.62 -25.02
C LEU A 110 -3.93 -32.92 -25.14
N ARG A 111 -3.80 -33.69 -24.05
CA ARG A 111 -3.20 -35.03 -24.10
C ARG A 111 -4.03 -36.02 -24.90
N ALA A 112 -5.35 -35.99 -24.75
CA ALA A 112 -6.26 -36.83 -25.53
C ALA A 112 -6.21 -36.49 -27.03
N ARG A 113 -6.03 -35.20 -27.38
CA ARG A 113 -5.98 -34.74 -28.78
C ARG A 113 -4.63 -34.93 -29.48
N GLY A 114 -3.54 -35.11 -28.73
CA GLY A 114 -2.24 -35.52 -29.28
C GLY A 114 -1.03 -34.86 -28.64
N ARG A 115 0.12 -35.55 -28.71
CA ARG A 115 1.36 -35.15 -28.01
C ARG A 115 1.87 -33.75 -28.35
N ARG A 116 1.69 -33.28 -29.60
CA ARG A 116 2.13 -31.94 -30.02
C ARG A 116 1.36 -30.83 -29.27
N LEU A 117 0.11 -31.07 -28.90
CA LEU A 117 -0.73 -30.08 -28.23
C LEU A 117 -0.42 -29.97 -26.74
N VAL A 118 -0.03 -31.09 -26.10
CA VAL A 118 0.44 -31.12 -24.71
C VAL A 118 1.62 -30.17 -24.50
N SER A 119 2.48 -30.02 -25.51
CA SER A 119 3.63 -29.11 -25.46
C SER A 119 3.26 -27.64 -25.22
N LYS A 120 2.01 -27.23 -25.48
CA LYS A 120 1.53 -25.87 -25.20
C LYS A 120 1.33 -25.61 -23.71
N VAL A 121 1.06 -26.66 -22.93
CA VAL A 121 0.87 -26.56 -21.48
C VAL A 121 2.16 -26.88 -20.74
N THR A 122 2.93 -27.87 -21.20
CA THR A 122 4.17 -28.27 -20.51
C THR A 122 5.29 -27.23 -20.54
N LYS A 123 5.18 -26.21 -21.40
CA LYS A 123 6.13 -25.10 -21.41
C LYS A 123 5.91 -24.14 -20.24
N ILE A 124 4.67 -24.05 -19.75
CA ILE A 124 4.28 -23.12 -18.69
C ILE A 124 4.87 -23.64 -17.39
N ASP A 125 5.74 -22.83 -16.76
CA ASP A 125 6.18 -23.11 -15.40
C ASP A 125 5.02 -22.80 -14.44
N HIS A 126 4.37 -23.85 -13.96
CA HIS A 126 3.22 -23.76 -13.08
C HIS A 126 3.55 -23.16 -11.72
N GLU A 127 4.73 -23.46 -11.17
CA GLU A 127 5.11 -22.98 -9.84
C GLU A 127 5.49 -21.50 -9.92
N LEU A 128 6.22 -21.10 -10.97
CA LEU A 128 6.53 -19.70 -11.22
C LEU A 128 5.27 -18.86 -11.53
N LEU A 129 4.32 -19.42 -12.28
CA LEU A 129 3.03 -18.78 -12.54
C LEU A 129 2.26 -18.53 -11.23
N LYS A 130 2.18 -19.52 -10.35
CA LYS A 130 1.51 -19.39 -9.05
C LYS A 130 2.20 -18.39 -8.14
N GLU A 131 3.53 -18.43 -8.08
CA GLU A 131 4.33 -17.45 -7.34
C GLU A 131 4.04 -16.03 -7.83
N PHE A 132 3.94 -15.83 -9.16
CA PHE A 132 3.62 -14.53 -9.72
C PHE A 132 2.19 -14.07 -9.48
N ILE A 133 1.21 -14.96 -9.61
CA ILE A 133 -0.17 -14.67 -9.25
C ILE A 133 -0.23 -14.21 -7.78
N ALA A 134 0.37 -14.98 -6.87
CA ALA A 134 0.42 -14.64 -5.45
C ALA A 134 1.13 -13.30 -5.19
N PHE A 135 2.19 -13.00 -5.94
CA PHE A 135 2.88 -11.71 -5.86
C PHE A 135 2.01 -10.52 -6.32
N LEU A 136 1.16 -10.70 -7.33
CA LEU A 136 0.33 -9.61 -7.85
C LEU A 136 -0.94 -9.34 -7.03
N VAL A 137 -1.40 -10.30 -6.22
CA VAL A 137 -2.62 -10.16 -5.40
C VAL A 137 -2.59 -8.92 -4.49
N PRO A 138 -1.53 -8.64 -3.70
CA PRO A 138 -1.49 -7.43 -2.87
C PRO A 138 -1.57 -6.12 -3.64
N PHE A 139 -1.10 -6.08 -4.89
CA PHE A 139 -1.27 -4.91 -5.75
C PHE A 139 -2.73 -4.74 -6.20
N GLN A 140 -3.43 -5.85 -6.48
CA GLN A 140 -4.86 -5.83 -6.79
C GLN A 140 -5.68 -5.35 -5.59
N GLU A 141 -5.39 -5.86 -4.41
CA GLU A 141 -6.03 -5.43 -3.17
C GLU A 141 -5.84 -3.93 -2.92
N ALA A 142 -4.62 -3.42 -3.12
CA ALA A 142 -4.32 -2.00 -2.99
C ALA A 142 -5.12 -1.14 -3.97
N ILE A 143 -5.17 -1.55 -5.25
CA ILE A 143 -5.93 -0.84 -6.28
C ILE A 143 -7.41 -0.81 -5.96
N LEU A 144 -8.01 -1.96 -5.65
CA LEU A 144 -9.44 -2.05 -5.33
C LEU A 144 -9.80 -1.24 -4.08
N ALA A 145 -8.93 -1.26 -3.06
CA ALA A 145 -9.16 -0.52 -1.83
C ALA A 145 -9.00 1.01 -2.00
N LEU A 146 -8.22 1.47 -2.97
CA LEU A 146 -8.02 2.89 -3.27
C LEU A 146 -9.03 3.42 -4.31
N GLU A 147 -9.57 2.55 -5.17
CA GLU A 147 -10.63 2.84 -6.15
C GLU A 147 -12.02 2.97 -5.50
N MET A 148 -12.20 2.54 -4.24
CA MET A 148 -13.48 2.63 -3.54
C MET A 148 -13.98 4.09 -3.45
N PHE A 149 -15.22 4.33 -3.88
CA PHE A 149 -15.85 5.65 -3.84
C PHE A 149 -16.83 5.82 -2.67
N GLU A 150 -17.27 4.72 -2.05
CA GLU A 150 -18.29 4.74 -0.98
C GLU A 150 -17.72 5.15 0.38
N GLU A 151 -16.40 5.06 0.56
CA GLU A 151 -15.70 5.43 1.78
C GLU A 151 -14.50 6.33 1.46
N PRO A 152 -14.11 7.26 2.34
CA PRO A 152 -12.88 8.02 2.16
C PRO A 152 -11.67 7.09 2.06
N THR A 153 -10.88 7.15 0.99
CA THR A 153 -9.73 6.25 0.77
C THR A 153 -8.38 6.92 0.97
N LEU A 154 -8.32 8.25 1.00
CA LEU A 154 -7.06 9.00 1.03
C LEU A 154 -6.16 8.65 2.24
N HIS A 155 -6.78 8.36 3.38
CA HIS A 155 -6.10 7.93 4.60
C HIS A 155 -5.46 6.53 4.53
N ARG A 156 -5.74 5.77 3.46
CA ARG A 156 -5.20 4.42 3.20
C ARG A 156 -3.97 4.44 2.29
N VAL A 157 -3.70 5.56 1.61
CA VAL A 157 -2.62 5.67 0.62
C VAL A 157 -1.26 5.31 1.22
N LEU A 158 -0.91 5.88 2.37
CA LEU A 158 0.37 5.64 3.03
C LEU A 158 0.51 4.20 3.54
N TYR A 159 -0.60 3.61 3.99
CA TYR A 159 -0.64 2.20 4.37
C TYR A 159 -0.30 1.29 3.19
N PHE A 160 -0.93 1.51 2.03
CA PHE A 160 -0.66 0.70 0.83
C PHE A 160 0.73 0.95 0.25
N TRP A 161 1.19 2.19 0.20
CA TRP A 161 2.55 2.53 -0.21
C TRP A 161 3.60 1.71 0.56
N GLN A 162 3.51 1.73 1.90
CA GLN A 162 4.46 1.00 2.75
C GLN A 162 4.29 -0.52 2.65
N ASN A 163 3.07 -1.01 2.55
CA ASN A 163 2.83 -2.45 2.43
C ASN A 163 3.33 -3.01 1.09
N LEU A 164 3.16 -2.27 -0.01
CA LEU A 164 3.71 -2.67 -1.31
C LEU A 164 5.25 -2.67 -1.28
N LEU A 165 5.88 -1.68 -0.64
CA LEU A 165 7.33 -1.68 -0.44
C LEU A 165 7.81 -2.90 0.37
N LYS A 166 7.12 -3.24 1.45
CA LYS A 166 7.41 -4.44 2.26
C LYS A 166 7.21 -5.72 1.45
N HIS A 167 6.13 -5.81 0.69
CA HIS A 167 5.82 -6.95 -0.16
C HIS A 167 6.88 -7.18 -1.25
N CYS A 168 7.49 -6.10 -1.74
CA CYS A 168 8.59 -6.16 -2.70
C CYS A 168 9.97 -6.42 -2.05
N GLN A 169 10.07 -6.65 -0.74
CA GLN A 169 11.32 -7.07 -0.14
C GLN A 169 11.72 -8.47 -0.62
N VAL A 170 13.02 -8.65 -0.88
CA VAL A 170 13.59 -9.90 -1.34
C VAL A 170 13.86 -10.81 -0.14
N VAL A 171 13.50 -12.09 -0.29
CA VAL A 171 13.79 -13.15 0.65
C VAL A 171 14.69 -14.15 -0.07
N GLU A 172 15.99 -14.07 0.21
CA GLU A 172 17.04 -14.83 -0.51
C GLU A 172 17.26 -16.25 0.05
N ALA A 173 16.70 -16.54 1.23
CA ALA A 173 16.79 -17.82 1.91
C ALA A 173 15.49 -18.12 2.66
N ASP A 174 15.19 -19.40 2.89
CA ASP A 174 14.04 -19.81 3.67
C ASP A 174 14.14 -19.26 5.09
N ILE A 175 13.12 -18.52 5.53
CA ILE A 175 13.06 -17.94 6.88
C ILE A 175 12.05 -18.74 7.69
N THR A 176 12.51 -19.35 8.78
CA THR A 176 11.62 -20.05 9.72
C THR A 176 11.32 -19.16 10.91
N ILE A 177 10.08 -18.74 11.05
CA ILE A 177 9.59 -17.90 12.14
C ILE A 177 8.83 -18.80 13.12
N LYS A 178 9.26 -18.82 14.37
CA LYS A 178 8.52 -19.47 15.45
C LYS A 178 7.64 -18.44 16.12
N GLU A 179 6.33 -18.56 15.93
CA GLU A 179 5.34 -17.68 16.54
C GLU A 179 5.19 -17.94 18.05
N LYS A 180 4.56 -16.99 18.74
CA LYS A 180 4.42 -17.02 20.22
C LYS A 180 3.54 -18.16 20.72
N ASP A 181 2.66 -18.68 19.87
CA ASP A 181 1.81 -19.84 20.10
C ASP A 181 2.54 -21.17 19.84
N GLY A 182 3.79 -21.12 19.36
CA GLY A 182 4.59 -22.29 19.00
C GLY A 182 4.44 -22.73 17.54
N THR A 183 3.59 -22.07 16.75
CA THR A 183 3.44 -22.32 15.31
C THR A 183 4.72 -21.96 14.58
N ILE A 184 5.17 -22.86 13.68
CA ILE A 184 6.35 -22.62 12.85
C ILE A 184 5.86 -22.25 11.46
N THR A 185 6.13 -21.01 11.04
CA THR A 185 5.86 -20.55 9.67
C THR A 185 7.18 -20.44 8.91
N THR A 186 7.28 -21.16 7.78
CA THR A 186 8.45 -21.07 6.88
C THR A 186 8.09 -20.20 5.69
N LEU A 187 8.72 -19.04 5.60
CA LEU A 187 8.68 -18.21 4.41
C LEU A 187 9.70 -18.75 3.41
N LYS A 188 9.21 -19.28 2.29
CA LYS A 188 10.07 -19.83 1.25
C LYS A 188 10.86 -18.73 0.55
N LYS A 189 12.08 -19.08 0.15
CA LYS A 189 12.91 -18.33 -0.79
C LYS A 189 12.14 -18.11 -2.10
N TYR A 190 12.26 -16.90 -2.63
CA TYR A 190 11.71 -16.55 -3.94
C TYR A 190 12.51 -17.20 -5.08
N SER A 191 11.83 -17.46 -6.20
CA SER A 191 12.54 -17.90 -7.41
C SER A 191 13.55 -16.84 -7.90
N PRO A 192 14.60 -17.25 -8.65
CA PRO A 192 15.60 -16.32 -9.16
C PRO A 192 15.01 -15.14 -9.94
N ALA A 193 13.93 -15.37 -10.69
CA ALA A 193 13.18 -14.34 -11.40
C ALA A 193 12.65 -13.24 -10.46
N PHE A 194 12.06 -13.61 -9.32
CA PHE A 194 11.56 -12.65 -8.34
C PHE A 194 12.67 -11.94 -7.58
N ILE A 195 13.76 -12.64 -7.24
CA ILE A 195 14.93 -12.03 -6.60
C ILE A 195 15.48 -10.89 -7.48
N ALA A 196 15.56 -11.11 -8.80
CA ALA A 196 16.02 -10.11 -9.75
C ALA A 196 15.00 -8.99 -10.04
N LEU A 197 13.70 -9.32 -10.09
CA LEU A 197 12.67 -8.37 -10.52
C LEU A 197 12.12 -7.47 -9.40
N LYS A 198 12.03 -7.99 -8.16
CA LYS A 198 11.49 -7.25 -7.02
C LYS A 198 12.17 -5.90 -6.75
N PRO A 199 13.52 -5.76 -6.84
CA PRO A 199 14.17 -4.47 -6.72
C PRO A 199 13.64 -3.42 -7.71
N LYS A 200 13.26 -3.82 -8.93
CA LYS A 200 12.64 -2.90 -9.90
C LYS A 200 11.23 -2.47 -9.52
N PHE A 201 10.44 -3.32 -8.88
CA PHE A 201 9.17 -2.87 -8.28
C PHE A 201 9.41 -1.85 -7.17
N VAL A 202 10.39 -2.08 -6.28
CA VAL A 202 10.73 -1.12 -5.21
C VAL A 202 11.14 0.24 -5.79
N GLU A 203 12.02 0.23 -6.80
CA GLU A 203 12.47 1.44 -7.49
C GLU A 203 11.28 2.23 -8.07
N LEU A 204 10.42 1.56 -8.85
CA LEU A 204 9.26 2.21 -9.46
C LEU A 204 8.21 2.67 -8.44
N ILE A 205 8.01 1.94 -7.34
CA ILE A 205 7.13 2.39 -6.25
C ILE A 205 7.68 3.68 -5.64
N ARG A 206 8.99 3.74 -5.35
CA ARG A 206 9.60 4.95 -4.78
C ARG A 206 9.58 6.13 -5.75
N GLU A 207 9.79 5.87 -7.04
CA GLU A 207 9.82 6.90 -8.07
C GLU A 207 8.41 7.44 -8.40
N LYS A 208 7.43 6.55 -8.59
CA LYS A 208 6.12 6.91 -9.14
C LYS A 208 5.03 7.06 -8.10
N PHE A 209 5.09 6.32 -7.00
CA PHE A 209 4.09 6.39 -5.93
C PHE A 209 4.39 7.57 -4.99
N ILE A 210 4.18 8.76 -5.54
CA ILE A 210 4.36 10.03 -4.86
C ILE A 210 3.12 10.30 -4.01
N TRP A 211 3.34 10.50 -2.71
CA TRP A 211 2.37 11.06 -1.78
C TRP A 211 2.81 12.45 -1.36
N SER A 212 1.92 13.16 -0.68
CA SER A 212 2.09 14.56 -0.23
C SER A 212 1.48 14.75 1.16
N ASP A 213 1.65 15.94 1.73
CA ASP A 213 1.14 16.31 3.05
C ASP A 213 -0.35 16.00 3.24
N ILE A 214 -1.19 16.21 2.23
CA ILE A 214 -2.63 15.89 2.32
C ILE A 214 -2.90 14.41 2.64
N HIS A 215 -2.03 13.50 2.17
CA HIS A 215 -2.15 12.07 2.45
C HIS A 215 -1.82 11.77 3.92
N VAL A 216 -0.80 12.45 4.45
CA VAL A 216 -0.39 12.38 5.86
C VAL A 216 -1.50 12.97 6.74
N ILE A 217 -2.05 14.14 6.37
CA ILE A 217 -3.17 14.78 7.05
C ILE A 217 -4.39 13.86 7.08
N ALA A 218 -4.78 13.28 5.95
CA ALA A 218 -5.90 12.34 5.88
C ALA A 218 -5.68 11.13 6.81
N THR A 219 -4.43 10.65 6.89
CA THR A 219 -4.03 9.57 7.81
C THR A 219 -4.14 9.99 9.27
N LEU A 220 -3.71 11.21 9.62
CA LEU A 220 -3.81 11.77 10.97
C LEU A 220 -5.26 12.00 11.42
N LEU A 221 -6.17 12.27 10.48
CA LEU A 221 -7.60 12.47 10.75
C LEU A 221 -8.36 11.17 11.01
N ASN A 222 -7.84 10.03 10.54
CA ASN A 222 -8.46 8.73 10.77
C ASN A 222 -7.88 8.06 12.04
N PRO A 223 -8.68 7.79 13.09
CA PRO A 223 -8.19 7.21 14.34
C PRO A 223 -7.51 5.85 14.19
N LYS A 224 -7.95 5.02 13.24
CA LYS A 224 -7.41 3.66 13.01
C LYS A 224 -6.04 3.70 12.35
N THR A 225 -5.78 4.65 11.45
CA THR A 225 -4.48 4.75 10.78
C THR A 225 -3.52 5.68 11.50
N LYS A 226 -4.03 6.72 12.19
CA LYS A 226 -3.23 7.60 13.05
C LYS A 226 -2.39 6.86 14.09
N CYS A 227 -2.94 5.83 14.73
CA CYS A 227 -2.22 5.05 15.74
C CYS A 227 -1.13 4.13 15.17
N HIS A 228 -0.97 4.09 13.85
CA HIS A 228 0.00 3.26 13.13
C HIS A 228 0.86 4.07 12.16
N ILE A 229 0.79 5.40 12.20
CA ILE A 229 1.49 6.27 11.25
C ILE A 229 3.02 6.11 11.33
N ASP A 230 3.54 5.81 12.52
CA ASP A 230 4.94 5.46 12.79
C ASP A 230 5.40 4.21 12.00
N LYS A 231 4.48 3.32 11.67
CA LYS A 231 4.76 2.08 10.93
C LYS A 231 4.73 2.26 9.41
N PHE A 232 4.31 3.43 8.94
CA PHE A 232 4.17 3.73 7.51
C PHE A 232 5.47 4.22 6.87
N GLY A 233 6.56 4.32 7.63
CA GLY A 233 7.87 4.69 7.06
C GLY A 233 7.95 6.14 6.59
N ILE A 234 7.13 7.02 7.18
CA ILE A 234 7.11 8.47 6.94
C ILE A 234 8.08 9.13 7.92
N ASP A 235 8.82 10.14 7.47
CA ASP A 235 9.70 10.89 8.35
C ASP A 235 8.88 11.63 9.43
N SER A 236 9.40 11.64 10.65
CA SER A 236 8.92 12.50 11.73
C SER A 236 8.74 13.96 11.29
N ALA A 237 9.65 14.50 10.47
CA ALA A 237 9.57 15.86 9.98
C ALA A 237 8.33 16.10 9.10
N ASP A 238 7.99 15.14 8.23
CA ASP A 238 6.80 15.22 7.38
C ASP A 238 5.51 15.12 8.21
N ILE A 239 5.52 14.30 9.27
CA ILE A 239 4.39 14.18 10.20
C ILE A 239 4.17 15.51 10.94
N GLU A 240 5.24 16.12 11.47
CA GLU A 240 5.18 17.41 12.17
C GLU A 240 4.71 18.54 11.25
N LEU A 241 5.26 18.61 10.03
CA LEU A 241 4.84 19.57 9.02
C LEU A 241 3.35 19.41 8.69
N SER A 242 2.90 18.17 8.49
CA SER A 242 1.50 17.85 8.18
C SER A 242 0.55 18.18 9.35
N GLN A 243 0.99 17.99 10.60
CA GLN A 243 0.23 18.41 11.78
C GLN A 243 0.07 19.94 11.81
N LYS A 244 1.15 20.68 11.55
CA LYS A 244 1.11 22.15 11.47
C LYS A 244 0.21 22.64 10.34
N ASN A 245 0.27 22.00 9.16
CA ASN A 245 -0.61 22.31 8.03
C ASN A 245 -2.07 22.07 8.38
N LEU A 246 -2.40 20.95 9.03
CA LEU A 246 -3.74 20.66 9.51
C LEU A 246 -4.22 21.71 10.52
N GLU A 247 -3.39 22.13 11.47
CA GLU A 247 -3.75 23.20 12.42
C GLU A 247 -4.06 24.52 11.72
N ASN A 248 -3.30 24.88 10.68
CA ASN A 248 -3.55 26.08 9.89
C ASN A 248 -4.86 25.97 9.11
N MET A 249 -5.12 24.84 8.44
CA MET A 249 -6.39 24.57 7.76
C MET A 249 -7.59 24.72 8.70
N MET A 250 -7.47 24.23 9.95
CA MET A 250 -8.51 24.37 10.96
C MET A 250 -8.71 25.84 11.36
N LYS A 251 -7.64 26.61 11.57
CA LYS A 251 -7.72 28.05 11.92
C LYS A 251 -8.37 28.85 10.80
N ASP A 252 -7.97 28.62 9.55
CA ASP A 252 -8.51 29.32 8.39
C ASP A 252 -10.01 29.05 8.23
N HIS A 253 -10.43 27.81 8.45
CA HIS A 253 -11.86 27.45 8.45
C HIS A 253 -12.63 28.15 9.58
N MET A 254 -12.07 28.24 10.78
CA MET A 254 -12.72 28.93 11.91
C MET A 254 -12.85 30.44 11.68
N ILE A 255 -11.87 31.07 11.01
CA ILE A 255 -11.90 32.49 10.66
C ILE A 255 -12.90 32.78 9.53
N GLY A 256 -12.98 31.89 8.53
CA GLY A 256 -13.91 32.03 7.40
C GLY A 256 -15.38 31.72 7.71
N SER A 257 -15.66 30.98 8.79
CA SER A 257 -17.03 30.54 9.13
C SER A 257 -17.89 31.61 9.84
N GLY A 258 -17.37 32.81 10.12
CA GLY A 258 -18.15 33.87 10.78
C GLY A 258 -18.70 33.48 12.17
N ILE A 259 -18.21 32.40 12.77
CA ILE A 259 -18.58 32.02 14.13
C ILE A 259 -17.89 33.03 15.04
N GLY A 260 -18.71 33.98 15.48
CA GLY A 260 -18.30 35.13 16.26
C GLY A 260 -17.38 34.76 17.42
N LYS A 261 -16.52 35.72 17.76
CA LYS A 261 -15.58 35.72 18.89
C LYS A 261 -16.28 35.36 20.22
N GLY A 262 -16.55 34.09 20.44
CA GLY A 262 -16.91 33.51 21.73
C GLY A 262 -15.62 33.19 22.48
N SER A 263 -15.19 34.13 23.30
CA SER A 263 -13.99 34.02 24.14
C SER A 263 -14.02 32.76 25.02
N VAL A 264 -13.33 31.69 24.59
CA VAL A 264 -13.01 30.56 25.47
C VAL A 264 -11.76 30.95 26.27
N ARG A 265 -11.97 31.55 27.45
CA ARG A 265 -10.92 31.78 28.44
C ARG A 265 -10.30 30.44 28.86
N TYR A 266 -9.06 30.20 28.46
CA TYR A 266 -8.22 29.17 29.07
C TYR A 266 -7.88 29.58 30.51
N HIS A 267 -8.45 28.90 31.51
CA HIS A 267 -7.99 28.99 32.90
C HIS A 267 -6.66 28.25 33.06
N LYS A 268 -5.55 29.02 33.09
CA LYS A 268 -4.21 28.54 33.46
C LYS A 268 -4.19 28.30 34.98
N LYS A 269 -4.31 27.05 35.42
CA LYS A 269 -4.20 26.65 36.83
C LYS A 269 -2.73 26.73 37.25
N GLN A 270 -2.35 27.80 37.96
CA GLN A 270 -1.05 27.91 38.62
C GLN A 270 -0.97 26.89 39.76
N LYS A 271 0.05 26.03 39.73
CA LYS A 271 0.36 25.07 40.79
C LYS A 271 1.28 25.78 41.80
N LYS A 272 0.73 26.23 42.93
CA LYS A 272 1.53 26.70 44.07
C LYS A 272 2.13 25.48 44.78
N ASN A 273 3.47 25.43 44.83
CA ASN A 273 4.23 24.54 45.70
C ASN A 273 4.13 25.06 47.14
N ASN A 274 3.56 24.26 48.04
CA ASN A 274 3.78 24.42 49.48
C ASN A 274 4.76 23.33 49.94
N GLN A 275 5.98 23.75 50.26
CA GLN A 275 6.90 23.00 51.09
C GLN A 275 6.38 23.03 52.53
N HIS A 276 6.26 21.85 53.15
CA HIS A 276 6.30 21.73 54.60
C HIS A 276 7.41 20.75 54.96
N VAL A 277 8.34 21.27 55.74
CA VAL A 277 9.50 20.62 56.36
C VAL A 277 9.11 20.20 57.77
N LEU A 278 9.67 19.07 58.22
CA LEU A 278 10.14 18.70 59.58
C LEU A 278 9.81 17.22 59.92
N PRO A 279 10.53 16.56 60.83
CA PRO A 279 11.98 16.32 60.83
C PRO A 279 12.30 14.83 61.01
N SER A 280 13.50 14.42 60.59
CA SER A 280 14.04 13.07 60.80
C SER A 280 14.57 12.91 62.22
N THR A 281 14.32 11.75 62.83
CA THR A 281 15.06 11.24 64.00
C THR A 281 15.67 9.88 63.68
N ILE A 282 16.84 9.68 64.26
CA ILE A 282 17.90 8.72 63.99
C ILE A 282 17.57 7.36 64.66
N LEU A 283 17.83 6.21 64.00
CA LEU A 283 18.73 5.15 64.49
C LEU A 283 18.80 3.88 63.61
N LYS A 284 20.04 3.38 63.59
CA LYS A 284 20.71 2.29 62.88
C LYS A 284 20.07 0.88 62.91
N ALA A 285 20.07 0.28 61.71
CA ALA A 285 20.76 -0.96 61.27
C ALA A 285 20.74 -2.27 62.08
N THR A 286 20.51 -3.36 61.31
CA THR A 286 21.07 -4.74 61.28
C THR A 286 19.94 -5.78 61.24
N ALA A 287 19.93 -6.88 60.48
CA ALA A 287 20.77 -7.45 59.42
C ALA A 287 19.98 -8.62 58.76
N SER A 288 20.48 -9.07 57.59
CA SER A 288 20.36 -10.45 57.06
C SER A 288 18.99 -10.97 56.60
N SER A 289 18.81 -11.16 55.29
CA SER A 289 19.11 -12.45 54.62
C SER A 289 18.31 -12.65 53.32
N LYS A 290 18.99 -13.24 52.34
CA LYS A 290 18.50 -14.14 51.29
C LYS A 290 17.67 -13.62 50.09
N LYS A 291 18.31 -13.88 48.95
CA LYS A 291 17.81 -14.44 47.68
C LYS A 291 17.06 -13.50 46.73
N ARG A 292 17.80 -13.15 45.67
CA ARG A 292 17.33 -12.59 44.39
C ARG A 292 16.27 -13.50 43.77
N LEU A 293 15.08 -12.96 43.61
CA LEU A 293 14.10 -13.33 42.59
C LEU A 293 13.75 -12.03 41.85
N LEU A 294 14.08 -11.96 40.56
CA LEU A 294 13.71 -10.86 39.67
C LEU A 294 12.23 -11.00 39.28
N PRO A 295 11.36 -9.99 39.46
CA PRO A 295 10.02 -9.99 38.94
C PRO A 295 9.89 -9.22 37.61
N ARG A 296 9.22 -9.88 36.66
CA ARG A 296 8.20 -9.37 35.73
C ARG A 296 8.15 -7.85 35.47
N HIS A 297 8.48 -7.46 34.24
CA HIS A 297 8.02 -6.19 33.66
C HIS A 297 6.53 -6.30 33.25
N THR A 298 5.65 -5.61 33.99
CA THR A 298 4.32 -5.23 33.51
C THR A 298 4.42 -3.87 32.81
N MET A 299 4.21 -3.85 31.48
CA MET A 299 4.01 -2.62 30.73
C MET A 299 2.57 -2.12 30.93
N SER A 300 2.46 -0.95 31.55
CA SER A 300 1.23 -0.21 31.80
C SER A 300 0.59 0.27 30.48
N LYS A 301 -0.61 -0.24 30.17
CA LYS A 301 -1.51 0.35 29.17
C LYS A 301 -2.05 1.68 29.72
N LYS A 302 -1.59 2.81 29.17
CA LYS A 302 -2.32 4.08 29.21
C LYS A 302 -2.70 4.45 27.78
N CYS A 303 -3.87 3.98 27.34
CA CYS A 303 -4.58 4.57 26.23
C CYS A 303 -5.34 5.77 26.81
N ASN A 304 -4.91 6.99 26.49
CA ASN A 304 -5.62 8.20 26.91
C ASN A 304 -7.01 8.21 26.24
N GLN A 305 -8.06 8.02 27.04
CA GLN A 305 -9.42 8.27 26.60
C GLN A 305 -9.58 9.77 26.34
N LEU A 306 -10.02 10.12 25.12
CA LEU A 306 -10.36 11.48 24.73
C LEU A 306 -11.67 11.92 25.40
N HIS A 307 -11.68 13.16 25.88
CA HIS A 307 -12.82 13.80 26.55
C HIS A 307 -14.01 13.94 25.58
N PRO A 308 -15.27 13.73 26.03
CA PRO A 308 -16.46 13.69 25.16
C PRO A 308 -16.67 14.94 24.28
N SER A 309 -16.21 16.11 24.73
CA SER A 309 -16.33 17.38 24.00
C SER A 309 -15.42 17.50 22.77
N LYS A 310 -14.53 16.53 22.50
CA LYS A 310 -13.72 16.45 21.26
C LYS A 310 -14.31 15.46 20.25
N LEU A 311 -15.35 14.73 20.63
CA LEU A 311 -16.00 13.75 19.76
C LEU A 311 -16.95 14.43 18.75
N ASP A 312 -17.58 15.54 19.16
CA ASP A 312 -18.52 16.27 18.31
C ASP A 312 -17.81 17.01 17.17
N ASP A 313 -16.60 17.55 17.41
CA ASP A 313 -15.75 18.16 16.38
C ASP A 313 -15.26 17.12 15.34
N LEU A 314 -15.00 15.88 15.78
CA LEU A 314 -14.60 14.77 14.91
C LEU A 314 -15.78 14.22 14.08
N MET A 315 -16.99 14.25 14.64
CA MET A 315 -18.21 13.86 13.92
C MET A 315 -18.59 14.87 12.84
N PHE A 316 -18.33 16.16 13.07
CA PHE A 316 -18.49 17.22 12.06
C PHE A 316 -17.50 17.07 10.89
N LEU A 317 -16.22 16.79 11.18
CA LEU A 317 -15.20 16.54 10.14
C LEU A 317 -15.49 15.27 9.32
N ARG A 318 -16.10 14.24 9.93
CA ARG A 318 -16.53 13.02 9.25
C ARG A 318 -17.67 13.29 8.24
N SER A 319 -18.54 14.26 8.51
CA SER A 319 -19.60 14.68 7.60
C SER A 319 -19.07 15.45 6.38
N MET A 320 -17.95 16.15 6.50
CA MET A 320 -17.36 16.96 5.42
C MET A 320 -16.68 16.11 4.33
N LEU A 321 -16.10 14.95 4.70
CA LEU A 321 -15.40 14.06 3.77
C LEU A 321 -16.34 13.14 2.97
N MET A 322 -17.64 13.15 3.27
CA MET A 322 -18.65 12.28 2.63
C MET A 322 -19.46 13.00 1.52
N SER A 323 -19.12 14.24 1.18
CA SER A 323 -19.80 14.99 0.12
C SER A 323 -19.05 14.83 -1.21
N SER A 324 -19.72 14.25 -2.21
CA SER A 324 -19.17 13.65 -3.45
C SER A 324 -18.55 14.61 -4.49
N THR A 325 -17.94 15.72 -4.07
CA THR A 325 -17.05 16.55 -4.90
C THR A 325 -16.31 17.52 -3.97
N VAL A 326 -15.16 17.12 -3.46
CA VAL A 326 -14.32 18.02 -2.65
C VAL A 326 -13.31 18.71 -3.57
N GLN A 327 -13.63 19.93 -3.99
CA GLN A 327 -12.61 20.87 -4.47
C GLN A 327 -11.82 21.36 -3.25
N ILE A 328 -10.59 20.86 -3.08
CA ILE A 328 -9.72 21.29 -1.99
C ILE A 328 -8.97 22.55 -2.45
N LYS A 329 -9.27 23.69 -1.82
CA LYS A 329 -8.52 24.93 -1.98
C LYS A 329 -7.21 24.81 -1.21
N VAL A 330 -6.09 24.76 -1.91
CA VAL A 330 -4.74 24.69 -1.30
C VAL A 330 -4.19 26.13 -1.19
N PRO A 331 -3.65 26.55 -0.03
CA PRO A 331 -3.04 27.87 0.11
C PRO A 331 -1.71 27.98 -0.66
N PRO A 332 -1.35 29.17 -1.17
CA PRO A 332 -0.13 29.35 -1.96
C PRO A 332 1.13 29.16 -1.11
N ILE A 333 2.13 28.49 -1.69
CA ILE A 333 3.48 28.35 -1.12
C ILE A 333 4.17 29.71 -1.27
N THR A 334 4.48 30.37 -0.15
CA THR A 334 5.38 31.53 -0.13
C THR A 334 6.81 31.04 -0.01
N GLU A 335 7.61 31.21 -1.07
CA GLU A 335 9.06 31.02 -1.01
C GLU A 335 9.69 32.17 -0.20
N SER A 336 10.66 31.82 0.66
CA SER A 336 11.51 32.73 1.44
C SER A 336 12.92 32.74 0.91
#